data_AF-A0A971YLI9-F1
#
_entry.id   AF-A0A971YLI9-F1
#
_cell.length_a   1.000
_cell.length_b   1.000
_cell.length_c   1.000
_cell.angle_alpha   90.00
_cell.angle_beta   90.00
_cell.angle_gamma   90.00
#
_symmetry.space_group_name_H-M   'P 1'
#
loop_
_entity.id
_entity.type
_entity.pdbx_description
1 polymer ?
#
loop_
_entity_poly.entity_id
_entity_poly.type
_entity_poly.pdbx_seq_one_letter_code
_entity_poly.pdbx_strand_id
1 'polypeptide(L)' 'MEIMSAQGTIGQDEAGQVVAHIHAGLAASESRILGGHLTPTGNIVAATVEVFIQEVCGVTLTRRYDPETEFSLFFLGPA' A
#
# COMPACT_ATOMS: atom_id res chain seq x y z
N MET A 1 -18.09 7.45 -0.78
CA MET A 1 -16.92 7.43 -1.67
C MET A 1 -16.82 6.02 -2.16
N GLU A 2 -16.65 5.83 -3.46
CA GLU A 2 -16.50 4.49 -4.03
C GLU A 2 -15.04 4.25 -4.38
N ILE A 3 -14.52 3.08 -4.03
CA ILE A 3 -13.16 2.68 -4.42
C ILE A 3 -13.20 2.30 -5.89
N MET A 4 -12.48 3.03 -6.73
CA MET A 4 -12.33 2.72 -8.14
C MET A 4 -11.18 1.74 -8.36
N SER A 5 -10.08 1.96 -7.64
CA SER A 5 -8.93 1.07 -7.60
C SER A 5 -8.12 1.31 -6.32
N ALA A 6 -7.48 0.26 -5.82
CA ALA A 6 -6.44 0.35 -4.81
C ALA A 6 -5.32 -0.61 -5.22
N GLN A 7 -4.08 -0.13 -5.21
CA GLN A 7 -2.92 -0.89 -5.66
C GLN A 7 -1.74 -0.59 -4.76
N GLY A 8 -0.94 -1.61 -4.50
CA GLY A 8 0.17 -1.47 -3.58
C GLY A 8 0.96 -2.74 -3.39
N THR A 9 1.96 -2.66 -2.53
CA THR A 9 2.82 -3.77 -2.13
C THR A 9 2.73 -3.98 -0.63
N ILE A 10 2.83 -5.25 -0.22
CA ILE A 10 2.92 -5.67 1.18
C ILE A 10 4.28 -6.37 1.35
N GLY A 11 5.03 -5.96 2.35
CA GLY A 11 6.31 -6.53 2.72
C GLY A 11 6.55 -6.41 4.22
N GLN A 12 7.81 -6.43 4.64
CA GLN A 12 8.20 -6.27 6.04
C GLN A 12 9.23 -5.14 6.20
N ASP A 13 9.29 -4.48 7.34
CA ASP A 13 10.41 -3.59 7.67
C ASP A 13 11.63 -4.36 8.22
N GLU A 14 12.70 -3.64 8.57
CA GLU A 14 13.92 -4.22 9.15
C GLU A 14 13.71 -4.89 10.52
N ALA A 15 12.58 -4.62 11.19
CA ALA A 15 12.18 -5.27 12.44
C ALA A 15 11.19 -6.44 12.20
N GLY A 16 10.94 -6.82 10.95
CA GLY A 16 10.02 -7.89 10.56
C GLY A 16 8.54 -7.51 10.67
N GLN A 17 8.19 -6.24 10.91
CA GLN A 17 6.81 -5.81 10.98
C GLN A 17 6.21 -5.67 9.59
N VAL A 18 4.95 -6.08 9.42
CA VAL A 18 4.25 -5.96 8.14
C VAL A 18 4.06 -4.49 7.78
N VAL A 19 4.47 -4.12 6.57
CA VAL A 19 4.25 -2.77 6.03
C VAL A 19 3.56 -2.87 4.67
N ALA A 20 2.49 -2.09 4.52
CA ALA A 20 1.79 -1.93 3.26
C ALA A 20 2.02 -0.51 2.71
N HIS A 21 2.28 -0.40 1.41
CA HIS A 21 2.28 0.87 0.68
C HIS A 21 1.21 0.83 -0.39
N ILE A 22 0.10 1.52 -0.16
CA ILE A 22 -1.09 1.43 -1.01
C ILE A 22 -1.49 2.82 -1.46
N HIS A 23 -1.72 2.96 -2.76
CA HIS A 23 -2.39 4.11 -3.35
C HIS A 23 -3.80 3.71 -3.79
N ALA A 24 -4.73 4.65 -3.74
CA ALA A 24 -6.11 4.43 -4.17
C ALA A 24 -6.65 5.58 -5.01
N GLY A 25 -7.57 5.24 -5.92
CA GLY A 25 -8.46 6.17 -6.60
C GLY A 25 -9.88 6.02 -6.06
N LEU A 26 -10.51 7.13 -5.70
CA LEU A 26 -11.82 7.21 -5.07
C LEU A 26 -12.74 8.12 -5.89
N ALA A 27 -13.95 7.65 -6.19
CA ALA A 27 -15.02 8.50 -6.68
C ALA A 27 -15.73 9.15 -5.49
N ALA A 28 -15.71 10.48 -5.45
CA ALA A 28 -16.47 11.29 -4.51
C ALA A 28 -17.78 11.76 -5.16
N SER A 29 -18.59 12.50 -4.41
CA SER A 29 -19.79 13.14 -4.97
C SER A 29 -19.43 14.16 -6.06
N GLU A 30 -20.42 14.53 -6.88
CA GLU A 30 -20.30 15.59 -7.90
C GLU A 30 -19.23 15.31 -8.97
N SER A 31 -19.09 14.05 -9.38
CA SER A 31 -18.16 13.62 -10.44
C SER A 31 -16.68 13.94 -10.14
N ARG A 32 -16.32 14.08 -8.87
CA ARG A 32 -14.93 14.31 -8.46
C ARG A 32 -14.22 12.98 -8.23
N ILE A 33 -12.98 12.90 -8.70
CA ILE A 33 -12.06 11.80 -8.43
C ILE A 33 -10.99 12.31 -7.47
N LEU A 34 -10.81 11.60 -6.36
CA LEU A 34 -9.72 11.80 -5.41
C LEU A 34 -8.73 10.65 -5.56
N GLY A 35 -7.45 10.90 -5.32
CA GLY A 35 -6.47 9.81 -5.32
C GLY A 35 -5.16 10.17 -4.66
N GLY A 36 -4.41 9.15 -4.28
CA GLY A 36 -3.12 9.31 -3.62
C GLY A 36 -2.79 8.18 -2.66
N HIS A 37 -1.87 8.47 -1.74
CA HIS A 37 -1.39 7.56 -0.71
C HIS A 37 -2.42 7.38 0.40
N LEU A 38 -2.73 6.12 0.77
CA LEU A 38 -3.55 5.82 1.93
C LEU A 38 -2.73 5.97 3.21
N THR A 39 -3.19 6.82 4.13
CA THR A 39 -2.57 7.00 5.44
C THR A 39 -2.80 5.78 6.34
N PRO A 40 -2.01 5.57 7.41
CA PRO A 40 -2.25 4.46 8.33
C PRO A 40 -3.59 4.53 9.10
N THR A 41 -4.19 5.72 9.19
CA THR A 41 -5.42 5.99 9.93
C THR A 41 -6.42 6.76 9.07
N GLY A 42 -7.71 6.71 9.45
CA GLY A 42 -8.77 7.49 8.80
C GLY A 42 -9.48 6.81 7.62
N ASN A 43 -9.03 5.63 7.19
CA ASN A 43 -9.66 4.89 6.08
C ASN A 43 -10.71 3.90 6.60
N ILE A 44 -11.87 4.39 6.98
CA ILE A 44 -12.95 3.57 7.55
C ILE A 44 -13.75 2.94 6.39
N VAL A 45 -13.87 1.61 6.41
CA VAL A 45 -14.74 0.87 5.49
C VAL A 45 -16.19 1.13 5.88
N ALA A 46 -16.97 1.71 4.97
CA ALA A 46 -18.38 2.03 5.22
C ALA A 46 -19.28 0.78 5.14
N ALA A 47 -19.17 0.00 4.06
CA ALA A 47 -19.96 -1.21 3.84
C ALA A 47 -19.07 -2.45 3.67
N THR A 48 -18.24 -2.47 2.63
CA THR A 48 -17.28 -3.55 2.36
C THR A 48 -16.08 -3.01 1.58
N VAL A 49 -14.96 -3.73 1.64
CA VAL A 49 -13.84 -3.62 0.71
C VAL A 49 -13.40 -5.03 0.38
N GLU A 50 -13.46 -5.37 -0.90
CA GLU A 50 -13.00 -6.66 -1.40
C GLU A 50 -11.57 -6.50 -1.91
N VAL A 51 -10.66 -7.36 -1.42
CA VAL A 51 -9.23 -7.26 -1.71
C VAL A 51 -8.72 -8.59 -2.22
N PHE A 52 -7.96 -8.55 -3.31
CA PHE A 52 -7.16 -9.67 -3.79
C PHE A 52 -5.70 -9.43 -3.41
N ILE A 53 -5.07 -10.42 -2.77
CA ILE A 53 -3.66 -10.36 -2.36
C ILE A 53 -2.94 -11.55 -3.01
N GLN A 54 -1.87 -11.26 -3.74
CA GLN A 54 -1.01 -12.26 -4.37
C GLN A 54 0.38 -12.23 -3.74
N GLU A 55 0.81 -13.38 -3.22
CA GLU A 55 2.19 -13.58 -2.76
C GLU A 55 3.11 -13.87 -3.96
N VAL A 56 4.32 -13.32 -3.92
CA VAL A 56 5.41 -13.69 -4.84
C VAL A 56 6.35 -14.61 -4.09
N CYS A 57 6.37 -15.89 -4.46
CA CYS A 57 7.16 -16.90 -3.77
C CYS A 57 8.67 -16.78 -4.08
N GLY A 58 9.51 -17.19 -3.12
CA GLY A 58 10.97 -17.28 -3.28
C GLY A 58 11.71 -15.95 -3.16
N VAL A 59 11.01 -14.90 -2.72
CA VAL A 59 11.57 -13.57 -2.51
C VAL A 59 11.13 -12.98 -1.18
N THR A 60 11.94 -12.09 -0.64
CA THR A 60 11.59 -11.20 0.47
C THR A 60 11.42 -9.78 -0.07
N LEU A 61 10.46 -9.04 0.49
CA LEU A 61 10.26 -7.64 0.18
C LEU A 61 10.45 -6.81 1.45
N THR A 62 11.63 -6.23 1.61
CA THR A 62 12.02 -5.51 2.83
C THR A 62 11.97 -4.00 2.61
N ARG A 63 11.27 -3.28 3.48
CA ARG A 63 11.21 -1.82 3.49
C ARG A 63 12.28 -1.28 4.42
N ARG A 64 13.22 -0.52 3.87
CA ARG A 64 14.32 0.09 4.63
C ARG A 64 14.58 1.52 4.16
N TYR A 65 15.18 2.33 5.02
CA TYR A 65 15.58 3.69 4.68
C TYR A 65 16.63 3.69 3.57
N ASP A 66 16.45 4.56 2.59
CA ASP A 66 17.39 4.81 1.52
C ASP A 66 17.95 6.24 1.67
N PRO A 67 19.25 6.40 1.98
CA PRO A 67 19.85 7.72 2.18
C PRO A 67 19.97 8.55 0.89
N GLU A 68 19.88 7.93 -0.29
CA GLU A 68 19.92 8.69 -1.56
C GLU A 68 18.61 9.44 -1.78
N THR A 69 17.48 8.81 -1.46
CA THR A 69 16.14 9.38 -1.67
C THR A 69 15.56 10.00 -0.41
N GLU A 70 16.15 9.75 0.76
CA GLU A 70 15.63 10.11 2.09
C GLU A 70 14.25 9.51 2.40
N PHE A 71 13.88 8.42 1.69
CA PHE A 71 12.62 7.70 1.88
C PHE A 71 12.86 6.24 2.26
N SER A 72 11.85 5.64 2.90
CA SER A 72 11.83 4.18 3.08
C SER A 72 11.24 3.51 1.85
N LEU A 73 12.09 2.77 1.14
CA LEU A 73 11.76 2.07 -0.12
C LEU A 73 11.74 0.56 0.09
N PHE A 74 11.05 -0.15 -0.81
CA PHE A 74 11.06 -1.60 -0.84
C PHE A 74 12.21 -2.14 -1.66
N PHE A 75 12.89 -3.14 -1.12
CA PHE A 75 13.98 -3.85 -1.77
C PHE A 75 13.62 -5.33 -1.85
N LEU A 76 13.81 -5.90 -3.04
CA LEU A 76 13.63 -7.31 -3.29
C LEU A 76 14.90 -8.07 -2.90
N GLY A 77 14.75 -9.13 -2.11
CA GLY A 77 15.81 -10.07 -1.76
C GLY A 77 15.39 -11.52 -2.00
N PRO A 78 16.31 -12.48 -1.91
CA PRO A 78 15.95 -13.89 -1.81
C PRO A 78 15.22 -14.17 -0.47
N ALA A 79 14.36 -15.19 -0.47
CA ALA A 79 13.74 -15.72 0.75
C ALA A 79 14.67 -16.68 1.51
#